data_AF-A0A336LTK9-F1
#
_entry.id   AF-A0A336LTK9-F1
#
_cell.length_a   1.000
_cell.length_b   1.000
_cell.length_c   1.000
_cell.angle_alpha   90.00
_cell.angle_beta   90.00
_cell.angle_gamma   90.00
#
_symmetry.space_group_name_H-M   'P 1'
#
loop_
_entity.id
_entity.type
_entity.pdbx_description
1 polymer ?
#
loop_
_entity_poly.entity_id
_entity_poly.type
_entity_poly.pdbx_seq_one_letter_code
_entity_poly.pdbx_strand_id
1 'polypeptide(L)'
;MPPLYRLDDFERCLWTNKNLTVFCNVATIIKPDNTSEVWNQIEAFSSRRKIHFAHDLISYGACLSECEEKLNYLSEKERESLYVEGFPWRENRSVKLQIRHLKSYFNFMIILHTTHLLSKMELCTRRNMIKYSTNAKIYGCRKIITCQGIHQSIDYLHTTFIVITILILGIVSAATGLDIKQNNQNSLDYYKNDRLDLPKRQQYLLCFSLMRNWYRLTAPPKTELGRDLRFVLTIRYITTLLVVMGHMNIAYSVLPSINPEFVEKSHYRIEAIFLYSGTTIVQTFFVASGVLLYISLNEVLKERELNFRYFGIAIIYRYLRLTPPYAYILLYHATYLYYSGYGAYWKFFGELEYTYSFEKDYIASHTNAGNFLIGVCLAMIYIHFKEKELDLSNSKFFKIFWHCTPLIGYLGASFIGYIFYHNDFELPSIGTSLFSVFTRQTWGLLGIILVLGFISKFRSPIKNFCNWPVFTPLSRLSYCIYLCHLTLARLLFGQGMYMKDLSWFLFLSESLSLFVISNLVALILCLCLEFPMTGLSKAIFRKETTDLNKNKKRTEYAVKNIELDGINPQN
;
A
#
# COMPACT_ATOMS: atom_id res chain seq x y z
N MET A 1 -8.17 29.35 18.62
CA MET A 1 -8.53 27.95 18.95
C MET A 1 -7.40 27.31 19.73
N PRO A 2 -7.68 26.35 20.65
CA PRO A 2 -6.63 25.62 21.35
C PRO A 2 -5.81 24.76 20.37
N PRO A 3 -4.52 24.52 20.62
CA PRO A 3 -3.73 23.61 19.79
C PRO A 3 -4.27 22.18 19.92
N LEU A 4 -4.47 21.50 18.79
CA LEU A 4 -5.03 20.14 18.75
C LEU A 4 -4.06 19.07 19.27
N TYR A 5 -2.76 19.30 19.08
CA TYR A 5 -1.72 18.34 19.43
C TYR A 5 -0.66 19.02 20.30
N ARG A 6 -0.27 18.36 21.39
CA ARG A 6 0.85 18.78 22.24
C ARG A 6 1.58 17.54 22.73
N LEU A 7 2.91 17.54 22.69
CA LEU A 7 3.73 16.47 23.22
C LEU A 7 4.75 17.06 24.19
N ASP A 8 4.86 16.46 25.36
CA ASP A 8 6.04 16.58 26.20
C ASP A 8 7.25 15.99 25.46
N ASP A 9 8.45 16.41 25.86
CA ASP A 9 9.69 15.96 25.26
C ASP A 9 9.90 14.46 25.48
N PHE A 10 9.64 13.69 24.42
CA PHE A 10 9.72 12.23 24.45
C PHE A 10 11.15 11.74 24.73
N GLU A 11 12.16 12.42 24.18
CA GLU A 11 13.57 12.07 24.38
C GLU A 11 14.01 12.34 25.81
N ARG A 12 13.63 13.50 26.37
CA ARG A 12 13.87 13.79 27.78
C ARG A 12 13.18 12.79 28.71
N CYS A 13 11.97 12.38 28.37
CA CYS A 13 11.25 11.35 29.13
C CYS A 13 11.95 9.98 29.08
N LEU A 14 12.58 9.66 27.94
CA LEU A 14 13.37 8.44 27.75
C LEU A 14 14.64 8.42 28.61
N TRP A 15 15.32 9.55 28.75
CA TRP A 15 16.61 9.65 29.45
C TRP A 15 16.51 10.06 30.92
N THR A 16 15.31 10.10 31.49
CA THR A 16 15.17 10.36 32.93
C THR A 16 15.83 9.20 33.71
N ASN A 17 16.65 9.49 34.73
CA ASN A 17 17.41 8.53 35.57
C ASN A 17 16.55 7.52 36.38
N LYS A 18 15.29 7.30 36.02
CA LYS A 18 14.41 6.31 36.63
C LYS A 18 14.50 5.02 35.81
N ASN A 19 14.68 3.88 36.49
CA ASN A 19 14.77 2.55 35.84
C ASN A 19 13.53 2.19 35.00
N LEU A 20 12.39 2.86 35.24
CA LEU A 20 11.16 2.71 34.48
C LEU A 20 10.45 4.06 34.39
N THR A 21 10.24 4.57 33.17
CA THR A 21 9.38 5.73 32.90
C THR A 21 8.18 5.32 32.07
N VAL A 22 7.13 6.14 32.04
CA VAL A 22 5.93 5.88 31.24
C VAL A 22 5.58 7.14 30.46
N PHE A 23 5.45 7.01 29.15
CA PHE A 23 4.95 8.06 28.28
C PHE A 23 3.55 7.68 27.79
N CYS A 24 2.60 8.56 27.96
CA CYS A 24 1.19 8.30 27.69
C CYS A 24 0.64 9.31 26.69
N ASN A 25 -0.08 8.80 25.70
CA ASN A 25 -0.92 9.59 24.83
C ASN A 25 -2.33 9.67 25.46
N VAL A 26 -2.76 10.89 25.70
CA VAL A 26 -3.99 11.26 26.41
C VAL A 26 -4.80 12.13 25.48
N ALA A 27 -6.09 11.88 25.31
CA ALA A 27 -6.96 12.88 24.71
C ALA A 27 -7.75 13.58 25.79
N THR A 28 -7.71 14.89 25.72
CA THR A 28 -8.29 15.81 26.66
C THR A 28 -9.51 16.42 26.00
N ILE A 29 -10.64 16.28 26.67
CA ILE A 29 -11.93 16.77 26.20
C ILE A 29 -12.22 18.08 26.93
N ILE A 30 -12.52 19.13 26.17
CA ILE A 30 -12.95 20.41 26.74
C ILE A 30 -14.43 20.30 27.16
N LYS A 31 -14.73 20.73 28.39
CA LYS A 31 -16.09 20.82 28.93
C LYS A 31 -16.88 21.87 28.13
N PRO A 32 -18.07 21.52 27.62
CA PRO A 32 -18.94 22.48 26.96
C PRO A 32 -19.29 23.66 27.86
N ASP A 33 -19.23 24.87 27.30
CA ASP A 33 -19.62 26.10 27.97
C ASP A 33 -20.27 27.07 26.97
N ASN A 34 -21.59 27.00 26.85
CA ASN A 34 -22.35 27.81 25.88
C ASN A 34 -22.29 29.32 26.18
N THR A 35 -21.85 29.71 27.38
CA THR A 35 -21.67 31.13 27.73
C THR A 35 -20.35 31.69 27.18
N SER A 36 -19.40 30.82 26.84
CA SER A 36 -18.12 31.21 26.28
C SER A 36 -18.21 31.45 24.78
N GLU A 37 -17.83 32.64 24.34
CA GLU A 37 -17.69 32.95 22.91
C GLU A 37 -16.72 31.99 22.21
N VAL A 38 -15.63 31.63 22.90
CA VAL A 38 -14.62 30.69 22.39
C VAL A 38 -15.20 29.30 22.18
N TRP A 39 -16.05 28.82 23.09
CA TRP A 39 -16.71 27.52 22.94
C TRP A 39 -17.66 27.52 21.74
N ASN A 40 -18.45 28.59 21.57
CA ASN A 40 -19.37 28.72 20.43
C ASN A 40 -18.61 28.68 19.09
N GLN A 41 -17.42 29.30 19.03
CA GLN A 41 -16.54 29.20 17.85
C GLN A 41 -16.00 27.77 17.65
N ILE A 42 -15.56 27.10 18.71
CA ILE A 42 -15.07 25.71 18.64
C ILE A 42 -16.18 24.79 18.14
N GLU A 43 -17.39 24.92 18.68
CA GLU A 43 -18.53 24.10 18.29
C GLU A 43 -18.93 24.35 16.83
N ALA A 44 -19.04 25.62 16.42
CA ALA A 44 -19.39 25.99 15.06
C ALA A 44 -18.37 25.46 14.04
N PHE A 45 -17.07 25.62 14.31
CA PHE A 45 -16.00 25.14 13.41
C PHE A 45 -15.94 23.61 13.36
N SER A 46 -15.99 22.96 14.53
CA SER A 46 -15.92 21.50 14.65
C SER A 46 -17.20 20.78 14.17
N SER A 47 -18.24 21.52 13.77
CA SER A 47 -19.48 20.97 13.25
C SER A 47 -19.28 20.28 11.88
N ARG A 48 -18.33 20.75 11.06
CA ARG A 48 -18.01 20.19 9.74
C ARG A 48 -17.02 19.03 9.82
N ARG A 49 -17.55 17.84 10.12
CA ARG A 49 -16.76 16.65 10.51
C ARG A 49 -15.91 16.02 9.40
N LYS A 50 -16.17 16.34 8.13
CA LYS A 50 -15.46 15.75 6.99
C LYS A 50 -14.13 16.44 6.68
N ILE A 51 -13.96 17.68 7.14
CA ILE A 51 -12.85 18.55 6.78
C ILE A 51 -12.14 19.08 8.03
N HIS A 52 -12.89 19.48 9.05
CA HIS A 52 -12.34 20.04 10.27
C HIS A 52 -12.20 18.98 11.35
N PHE A 53 -11.06 19.03 12.05
CA PHE A 53 -10.87 18.25 13.25
C PHE A 53 -11.80 18.74 14.36
N ALA A 54 -12.06 17.89 15.35
CA ALA A 54 -12.75 18.31 16.56
C ALA A 54 -11.84 19.15 17.47
N HIS A 55 -12.03 20.47 17.53
CA HIS A 55 -11.22 21.40 18.34
C HIS A 55 -11.55 21.38 19.84
N ASP A 56 -12.53 20.58 20.24
CA ASP A 56 -12.82 20.24 21.63
C ASP A 56 -12.13 18.94 22.09
N LEU A 57 -11.46 18.22 21.17
CA LEU A 57 -10.68 17.01 21.45
C LEU A 57 -9.20 17.27 21.16
N ILE A 58 -8.42 17.36 22.23
CA ILE A 58 -7.00 17.69 22.16
C ILE A 58 -6.18 16.45 22.50
N SER A 59 -5.19 16.11 21.68
CA SER A 59 -4.27 15.02 21.97
C SER A 59 -3.00 15.55 22.65
N TYR A 60 -2.66 14.95 23.78
CA TYR A 60 -1.55 15.30 24.65
C TYR A 60 -0.66 14.08 24.90
N GLY A 61 0.61 14.13 24.54
CA GLY A 61 1.61 13.15 24.96
C GLY A 61 2.27 13.65 26.24
N ALA A 62 2.15 12.91 27.35
CA ALA A 62 2.74 13.32 28.62
C ALA A 62 3.71 12.28 29.18
N CYS A 63 4.78 12.79 29.78
CA CYS A 63 5.73 11.99 30.55
C CYS A 63 5.25 11.88 32.00
N LEU A 64 4.93 10.67 32.47
CA LEU A 64 4.37 10.46 33.81
C LEU A 64 5.33 10.91 34.90
N SER A 65 6.63 10.63 34.77
CA SER A 65 7.62 10.97 35.79
C SER A 65 7.80 12.48 35.96
N GLU A 66 7.79 13.23 34.86
CA GLU A 66 7.86 14.69 34.88
C GLU A 66 6.54 15.28 35.40
N CYS A 67 5.42 14.66 35.03
CA CYS A 67 4.12 15.04 35.54
C CYS A 67 4.03 14.92 37.06
N GLU A 68 4.45 13.79 37.62
CA GLU A 68 4.48 13.56 39.07
C GLU A 68 5.35 14.58 39.80
N GLU A 69 6.52 14.89 39.26
CA GLU A 69 7.41 15.89 39.82
C GLU A 69 6.72 17.26 39.87
N LYS A 70 6.11 17.67 38.76
CA LYS A 70 5.34 18.93 38.68
C LYS A 70 4.21 18.96 39.68
N LEU A 71 3.42 17.88 39.81
CA LEU A 71 2.31 17.80 40.74
C LEU A 71 2.77 17.83 42.20
N ASN A 72 3.93 17.27 42.53
CA ASN A 72 4.48 17.30 43.89
C ASN A 72 4.84 18.71 44.37
N TYR A 73 5.21 19.63 43.47
CA TYR A 73 5.44 21.03 43.80
C TYR A 73 4.15 21.82 44.13
N LEU A 74 2.97 21.26 43.88
CA LEU A 74 1.70 21.91 44.20
C LEU A 74 1.25 21.54 45.61
N SER A 75 0.66 22.50 46.32
CA SER A 75 -0.08 22.25 47.57
C SER A 75 -1.30 21.36 47.32
N GLU A 76 -1.79 20.70 48.38
CA GLU A 76 -2.96 19.82 48.29
C GLU A 76 -4.21 20.55 47.75
N LYS A 77 -4.44 21.79 48.21
CA LYS A 77 -5.52 22.66 47.72
C LYS A 77 -5.40 23.00 46.25
N GLU A 78 -4.18 23.24 45.75
CA GLU A 78 -3.95 23.47 44.32
C GLU A 78 -4.21 22.21 43.50
N ARG A 79 -3.84 21.03 44.00
CA ARG A 79 -4.13 19.75 43.32
C ARG A 79 -5.64 19.48 43.26
N GLU A 80 -6.36 19.71 44.35
CA GLU A 80 -7.82 19.59 44.39
C GLU A 80 -8.51 20.54 43.41
N SER A 81 -7.98 21.77 43.26
CA SER A 81 -8.53 22.75 42.30
C SER A 81 -8.40 22.33 40.83
N LEU A 82 -7.49 21.40 40.53
CA LEU A 82 -7.29 20.85 39.19
C LEU A 82 -8.20 19.65 38.90
N TYR A 83 -8.90 19.12 39.90
CA TYR A 83 -9.85 18.04 39.68
C TYR A 83 -11.11 18.55 38.98
N VAL A 84 -11.59 17.78 37.99
CA VAL A 84 -12.83 18.07 37.27
C VAL A 84 -13.68 16.81 37.32
N GLU A 85 -14.93 16.95 37.78
CA GLU A 85 -15.87 15.83 37.75
C GLU A 85 -16.17 15.41 36.30
N GLY A 86 -16.23 14.11 36.07
CA GLY A 86 -16.52 13.56 34.76
C GLY A 86 -17.87 14.03 34.23
N PHE A 87 -17.88 14.54 33.01
CA PHE A 87 -19.10 14.97 32.32
C PHE A 87 -19.38 14.09 31.09
N PRO A 88 -20.65 13.92 30.70
CA PRO A 88 -21.01 13.23 29.47
C PRO A 88 -20.51 14.03 28.26
N TRP A 89 -19.87 13.34 27.32
CA TRP A 89 -19.37 13.96 26.09
C TRP A 89 -19.85 13.18 24.87
N ARG A 90 -20.70 13.84 24.07
CA ARG A 90 -21.10 13.48 22.70
C ARG A 90 -21.53 12.01 22.50
N GLU A 91 -22.58 11.56 23.19
CA GLU A 91 -23.17 10.22 22.96
C GLU A 91 -23.85 10.09 21.58
N ASN A 92 -24.40 11.18 21.04
CA ASN A 92 -25.16 11.19 19.77
C ASN A 92 -24.43 11.76 18.54
N ARG A 93 -23.18 12.26 18.67
CA ARG A 93 -22.39 12.60 17.48
C ARG A 93 -21.67 11.34 17.02
N SER A 94 -22.08 10.81 15.88
CA SER A 94 -21.34 9.79 15.11
C SER A 94 -19.97 10.32 14.63
N VAL A 95 -19.05 10.64 15.55
CA VAL A 95 -17.62 10.81 15.23
C VAL A 95 -17.01 9.42 15.10
N LYS A 96 -17.55 8.64 14.16
CA LYS A 96 -17.10 7.30 13.80
C LYS A 96 -15.81 7.35 12.96
N LEU A 97 -15.19 8.51 12.74
CA LEU A 97 -13.90 8.63 12.04
C LEU A 97 -12.78 9.02 13.01
N GLN A 98 -12.75 10.24 13.57
CA GLN A 98 -11.71 10.64 14.52
C GLN A 98 -11.62 9.73 15.77
N ILE A 99 -12.77 9.28 16.30
CA ILE A 99 -12.81 8.34 17.44
C ILE A 99 -12.72 6.88 16.98
N ARG A 100 -12.97 6.49 15.71
CA ARG A 100 -12.65 5.10 15.27
C ARG A 100 -11.16 4.91 15.06
N HIS A 101 -10.46 5.92 14.52
CA HIS A 101 -9.01 5.96 14.57
C HIS A 101 -8.58 5.74 16.02
N LEU A 102 -9.24 6.39 16.99
CA LEU A 102 -9.00 6.18 18.42
C LEU A 102 -9.48 4.85 19.04
N LYS A 103 -10.60 4.25 18.61
CA LYS A 103 -11.24 3.09 19.27
C LYS A 103 -10.68 1.74 18.81
N SER A 104 -10.07 1.67 17.63
CA SER A 104 -9.40 0.43 17.17
C SER A 104 -8.05 0.20 17.87
N TYR A 105 -7.62 1.13 18.74
CA TYR A 105 -6.33 1.10 19.46
C TYR A 105 -6.25 0.11 20.64
N PHE A 106 -7.29 -0.69 20.89
CA PHE A 106 -7.58 -1.15 22.26
C PHE A 106 -7.77 -2.65 22.42
N ASN A 107 -6.74 -3.42 22.16
CA ASN A 107 -6.58 -4.70 22.84
C ASN A 107 -5.09 -5.05 22.94
N PHE A 108 -4.35 -4.44 23.89
CA PHE A 108 -3.35 -5.16 24.70
C PHE A 108 -2.76 -4.31 25.86
N MET A 109 -3.13 -4.72 27.07
CA MET A 109 -2.32 -4.81 28.30
C MET A 109 -1.67 -3.56 28.92
N ILE A 110 -2.43 -2.83 29.77
CA ILE A 110 -2.10 -2.66 31.21
C ILE A 110 -3.42 -2.66 31.99
N ILE A 111 -3.80 -3.83 32.50
CA ILE A 111 -4.94 -4.00 33.44
C ILE A 111 -4.36 -3.88 34.86
N LEU A 112 -5.07 -3.18 35.75
CA LEU A 112 -4.85 -2.90 37.19
C LEU A 112 -4.20 -1.58 37.65
N HIS A 113 -3.55 -0.74 36.82
CA HIS A 113 -2.98 0.56 37.27
C HIS A 113 -3.62 1.81 36.65
N THR A 114 -4.71 1.62 35.90
CA THR A 114 -5.29 2.64 35.03
C THR A 114 -5.94 3.79 35.77
N THR A 115 -6.55 3.58 36.94
CA THR A 115 -7.27 4.66 37.66
C THR A 115 -6.33 5.72 38.21
N HIS A 116 -5.27 5.31 38.91
CA HIS A 116 -4.26 6.23 39.46
C HIS A 116 -3.43 6.91 38.36
N LEU A 117 -3.14 6.20 37.26
CA LEU A 117 -2.49 6.79 36.11
C LEU A 117 -3.41 7.84 35.45
N LEU A 118 -4.69 7.52 35.29
CA LEU A 118 -5.69 8.41 34.71
C LEU A 118 -5.84 9.69 35.52
N SER A 119 -5.97 9.59 36.85
CA SER A 119 -6.11 10.77 37.70
C SER A 119 -4.87 11.68 37.63
N LYS A 120 -3.66 11.11 37.65
CA LYS A 120 -2.42 11.88 37.51
C LYS A 120 -2.33 12.60 36.16
N MET A 121 -2.68 11.89 35.09
CA MET A 121 -2.65 12.47 33.74
C MET A 121 -3.71 13.55 33.55
N GLU A 122 -4.89 13.37 34.15
CA GLU A 122 -5.94 14.39 34.18
C GLU A 122 -5.46 15.67 34.87
N LEU A 123 -4.91 15.56 36.08
CA LEU A 123 -4.33 16.70 36.79
C LEU A 123 -3.22 17.39 35.97
N CYS A 124 -2.39 16.60 35.27
CA CYS A 124 -1.35 17.12 34.38
C CYS A 124 -1.90 17.97 33.24
N THR A 125 -2.89 17.42 32.54
CA THR A 125 -3.50 18.09 31.38
C THR A 125 -4.24 19.35 31.82
N ARG A 126 -5.00 19.29 32.92
CA ARG A 126 -5.69 20.46 33.49
C ARG A 126 -4.72 21.55 33.91
N ARG A 127 -3.59 21.20 34.54
CA ARG A 127 -2.54 22.17 34.91
C ARG A 127 -2.02 22.95 33.69
N ASN A 128 -1.88 22.28 32.55
CA ASN A 128 -1.45 22.94 31.32
C ASN A 128 -2.58 23.75 30.65
N MET A 129 -3.83 23.44 30.95
CA MET A 129 -5.04 23.97 30.33
C MET A 129 -5.96 24.64 31.36
N ILE A 130 -5.39 25.42 32.29
CA ILE A 130 -6.13 26.03 33.43
C ILE A 130 -7.34 26.86 32.97
N LYS A 131 -7.27 27.44 31.76
CA LYS A 131 -8.37 28.22 31.17
C LYS A 131 -9.60 27.39 30.76
N TYR A 132 -9.46 26.07 30.62
CA TYR A 132 -10.52 25.19 30.10
C TYR A 132 -10.82 24.07 31.08
N SER A 133 -12.04 24.01 31.61
CA SER A 133 -12.47 22.80 32.33
C SER A 133 -12.37 21.62 31.37
N THR A 134 -11.59 20.61 31.74
CA THR A 134 -11.25 19.50 30.84
C THR A 134 -11.34 18.17 31.58
N ASN A 135 -11.83 17.14 30.90
CA ASN A 135 -11.74 15.75 31.35
C ASN A 135 -10.74 15.01 30.46
N ALA A 136 -9.78 14.31 31.06
CA ALA A 136 -8.76 13.57 30.34
C ALA A 136 -9.12 12.09 30.23
N LYS A 137 -8.96 11.54 29.03
CA LYS A 137 -9.05 10.10 28.79
C LYS A 137 -7.69 9.61 28.30
N ILE A 138 -7.17 8.56 28.90
CA ILE A 138 -5.94 7.91 28.43
C ILE A 138 -6.29 6.99 27.27
N TYR A 139 -5.54 7.08 26.18
CA TYR A 139 -5.75 6.24 25.00
C TYR A 139 -4.62 5.24 24.79
N GLY A 140 -3.44 5.50 25.31
CA GLY A 140 -2.35 4.54 25.26
C GLY A 140 -1.20 4.98 26.10
N CYS A 141 -0.57 4.03 26.78
CA CYS A 141 0.62 4.28 27.56
C CYS A 141 1.71 3.31 27.13
N ARG A 142 2.92 3.84 27.00
CA ARG A 142 4.12 3.08 26.74
C ARG A 142 5.00 3.13 27.98
N LYS A 143 5.28 1.97 28.54
CA LYS A 143 6.40 1.80 29.46
C LYS A 143 7.70 2.00 28.66
N ILE A 144 8.50 2.94 29.12
CA ILE A 144 9.82 3.24 28.60
C ILE A 144 10.82 2.68 29.62
N ILE A 145 11.63 1.74 29.16
CA ILE A 145 12.74 1.19 29.94
C ILE A 145 13.98 1.88 29.38
N THR A 146 14.79 2.49 30.23
CA THR A 146 16.06 3.11 29.83
C THR A 146 16.93 2.08 29.11
N CYS A 147 17.76 2.51 28.15
CA CYS A 147 18.55 1.63 27.27
C CYS A 147 19.49 0.64 27.99
N GLN A 148 19.60 0.72 29.31
CA GLN A 148 20.40 -0.16 30.16
C GLN A 148 19.72 -1.49 30.53
N GLY A 149 18.46 -1.74 30.12
CA GLY A 149 17.68 -2.89 30.60
C GLY A 149 16.75 -3.59 29.60
N ILE A 150 16.86 -3.34 28.28
CA ILE A 150 16.05 -4.06 27.30
C ILE A 150 16.68 -5.44 27.02
N HIS A 151 16.59 -6.34 27.99
CA HIS A 151 16.64 -7.77 27.70
C HIS A 151 15.20 -8.25 27.48
N GLN A 152 14.57 -7.80 26.40
CA GLN A 152 13.40 -8.50 25.88
C GLN A 152 13.89 -9.81 25.27
N SER A 153 13.28 -10.92 25.70
CA SER A 153 13.70 -12.26 25.30
C SER A 153 13.51 -12.42 23.80
N ILE A 154 14.61 -12.63 23.08
CA ILE A 154 14.60 -13.12 21.70
C ILE A 154 13.82 -14.44 21.72
N ASP A 155 12.66 -14.47 21.10
CA ASP A 155 11.88 -15.69 20.96
C ASP A 155 12.37 -16.54 19.77
N TYR A 156 11.79 -17.73 19.62
CA TYR A 156 12.11 -18.64 18.52
C TYR A 156 11.80 -18.06 17.14
N LEU A 157 10.83 -17.13 17.02
CA LEU A 157 10.47 -16.51 15.74
C LEU A 157 11.56 -15.55 15.28
N HIS A 158 12.17 -14.78 16.19
CA HIS A 158 13.32 -13.91 15.87
C HIS A 158 14.50 -14.72 15.36
N THR A 159 14.87 -15.79 16.07
CA THR A 159 15.92 -16.70 15.62
C THR A 159 15.57 -17.32 14.27
N THR A 160 14.31 -17.72 14.07
CA THR A 160 13.82 -18.27 12.79
C THR A 160 14.00 -17.26 11.65
N PHE A 161 13.65 -15.99 11.84
CA PHE A 161 13.83 -14.95 10.83
C PHE A 161 15.32 -14.76 10.46
N ILE A 162 16.22 -14.68 11.46
CA ILE A 162 17.66 -14.58 11.21
C ILE A 162 18.15 -15.80 10.42
N VAL A 163 17.80 -17.01 10.87
CA VAL A 163 18.24 -18.25 10.22
C VAL A 163 17.74 -18.31 8.78
N ILE A 164 16.48 -17.99 8.52
CA ILE A 164 15.91 -17.94 7.16
C ILE A 164 16.65 -16.90 6.31
N THR A 165 16.95 -15.73 6.86
CA THR A 165 17.68 -14.67 6.16
C THR A 165 19.10 -15.12 5.78
N ILE A 166 19.83 -15.71 6.73
CA ILE A 166 21.18 -16.27 6.50
C ILE A 166 21.13 -17.40 5.46
N LEU A 167 20.13 -18.27 5.52
CA LEU A 167 19.95 -19.35 4.54
C LEU A 167 19.68 -18.81 3.13
N ILE A 168 18.81 -17.81 2.99
CA ILE A 168 18.55 -17.16 1.69
C ILE A 168 19.84 -16.55 1.15
N LEU A 169 20.55 -15.75 1.95
CA LEU A 169 21.81 -15.14 1.55
C LEU A 169 22.87 -16.19 1.20
N GLY A 170 22.98 -17.25 2.00
CA GLY A 170 23.89 -18.37 1.76
C GLY A 170 23.60 -19.11 0.45
N ILE A 171 22.33 -19.43 0.17
CA ILE A 171 21.91 -20.08 -1.07
C ILE A 171 22.18 -19.18 -2.27
N VAL A 172 21.83 -17.89 -2.18
CA VAL A 172 22.04 -16.92 -3.26
C VAL A 172 23.53 -16.71 -3.53
N SER A 173 24.35 -16.55 -2.49
CA SER A 173 25.81 -16.41 -2.63
C SER A 173 26.46 -17.68 -3.19
N ALA A 174 26.08 -18.87 -2.70
CA ALA A 174 26.58 -20.13 -3.22
C ALA A 174 26.18 -20.36 -4.68
N ALA A 175 24.92 -20.09 -5.03
CA ALA A 175 24.42 -20.19 -6.41
C ALA A 175 25.14 -19.22 -7.34
N THR A 176 25.33 -17.97 -6.91
CA THR A 176 26.02 -16.94 -7.69
C THR A 176 27.50 -17.28 -7.87
N GLY A 177 28.19 -17.71 -6.80
CA GLY A 177 29.59 -18.14 -6.87
C GLY A 177 29.82 -19.35 -7.78
N LEU A 178 28.92 -20.33 -7.74
CA LEU A 178 28.96 -21.48 -8.65
C LEU A 178 28.72 -21.07 -10.11
N ASP A 179 27.76 -20.18 -10.36
CA ASP A 179 27.44 -19.71 -11.70
C ASP A 179 28.60 -18.92 -12.32
N ILE A 180 29.26 -18.07 -11.53
CA ILE A 180 30.48 -17.35 -11.92
C ILE A 180 31.61 -18.33 -12.22
N LYS A 181 31.85 -19.31 -11.34
CA LYS A 181 32.91 -20.31 -11.53
C LYS A 181 32.69 -21.16 -12.79
N GLN A 182 31.43 -21.42 -13.16
CA GLN A 182 31.09 -22.18 -14.38
C GLN A 182 31.15 -21.33 -15.66
N ASN A 183 31.29 -20.00 -15.55
CA ASN A 183 31.45 -19.11 -16.70
C ASN A 183 32.91 -19.09 -17.19
N ASN A 184 33.39 -20.23 -17.70
CA ASN A 184 34.77 -20.37 -18.17
C ASN A 184 35.13 -19.40 -19.33
N GLN A 185 34.12 -18.92 -20.07
CA GLN A 185 34.30 -18.03 -21.21
C GLN A 185 34.30 -16.53 -20.83
N ASN A 186 34.06 -16.19 -19.55
CA ASN A 186 33.92 -14.82 -19.06
C ASN A 186 32.96 -13.94 -19.88
N SER A 187 31.96 -14.55 -20.53
CA SER A 187 30.99 -13.84 -21.35
C SER A 187 29.77 -13.46 -20.51
N LEU A 188 29.25 -12.25 -20.71
CA LEU A 188 28.00 -11.80 -20.09
C LEU A 188 26.76 -12.50 -20.68
N ASP A 189 26.84 -12.96 -21.93
CA ASP A 189 25.75 -13.67 -22.60
C ASP A 189 25.44 -15.03 -21.96
N TYR A 190 26.43 -15.59 -21.27
CA TYR A 190 26.34 -16.82 -20.49
C TYR A 190 25.14 -16.84 -19.51
N TYR A 191 24.85 -15.71 -18.88
CA TYR A 191 23.80 -15.62 -17.85
C TYR A 191 22.38 -15.43 -18.43
N LYS A 192 22.25 -15.17 -19.74
CA LYS A 192 20.94 -14.88 -20.37
C LYS A 192 20.04 -16.11 -20.51
N ASN A 193 20.62 -17.32 -20.56
CA ASN A 193 19.91 -18.57 -20.86
C ASN A 193 20.06 -19.59 -19.74
N ASP A 194 18.99 -20.31 -19.40
CA ASP A 194 19.02 -21.36 -18.38
C ASP A 194 19.91 -22.55 -18.81
N ARG A 195 20.69 -23.11 -17.87
CA ARG A 195 21.65 -24.21 -18.11
C ARG A 195 21.00 -25.58 -18.04
N LEU A 196 20.33 -25.95 -19.12
CA LEU A 196 19.55 -27.19 -19.22
C LEU A 196 20.41 -28.44 -19.37
N ASP A 197 21.68 -28.25 -19.70
CA ASP A 197 22.72 -29.26 -19.86
C ASP A 197 23.23 -29.84 -18.54
N LEU A 198 23.02 -29.13 -17.42
CA LEU A 198 23.53 -29.54 -16.10
C LEU A 198 22.59 -30.50 -15.36
N PRO A 199 23.06 -31.24 -14.34
CA PRO A 199 22.21 -32.04 -13.47
C PRO A 199 21.11 -31.20 -12.80
N LYS A 200 19.91 -31.76 -12.62
CA LYS A 200 18.74 -31.04 -12.05
C LYS A 200 19.04 -30.27 -10.77
N ARG A 201 19.83 -30.84 -9.84
CA ARG A 201 20.23 -30.17 -8.59
C ARG A 201 20.98 -28.86 -8.86
N GLN A 202 21.89 -28.85 -9.83
CA GLN A 202 22.61 -27.65 -10.23
C GLN A 202 21.67 -26.66 -10.94
N GLN A 203 20.76 -27.13 -11.80
CA GLN A 203 19.75 -26.25 -12.43
C GLN A 203 18.90 -25.52 -11.39
N TYR A 204 18.44 -26.24 -10.35
CA TYR A 204 17.64 -25.67 -9.26
C TYR A 204 18.44 -24.64 -8.47
N LEU A 205 19.70 -24.93 -8.15
CA LEU A 205 20.56 -23.99 -7.44
C LEU A 205 20.84 -22.73 -8.27
N LEU A 206 21.13 -22.87 -9.57
CA LEU A 206 21.37 -21.75 -10.48
C LEU A 206 20.15 -20.82 -10.66
N CYS A 207 18.94 -21.26 -10.30
CA CYS A 207 17.78 -20.37 -10.27
C CYS A 207 17.96 -19.22 -9.25
N PHE A 208 18.77 -19.42 -8.21
CA PHE A 208 19.08 -18.43 -7.17
C PHE A 208 20.28 -17.53 -7.51
N SER A 209 20.91 -17.70 -8.68
CA SER A 209 22.02 -16.83 -9.12
C SER A 209 21.57 -15.39 -9.35
N LEU A 210 22.22 -14.43 -8.68
CA LEU A 210 21.93 -13.00 -8.83
C LEU A 210 22.14 -12.53 -10.27
N MET A 211 23.20 -12.99 -10.93
CA MET A 211 23.53 -12.59 -12.30
C MET A 211 22.40 -12.98 -13.26
N ARG A 212 21.92 -14.23 -13.18
CA ARG A 212 20.81 -14.70 -14.01
C ARG A 212 19.51 -13.95 -13.72
N ASN A 213 19.21 -13.72 -12.45
CA ASN A 213 17.99 -13.00 -12.07
C ASN A 213 18.03 -11.53 -12.48
N TRP A 214 19.20 -10.90 -12.51
CA TRP A 214 19.39 -9.57 -13.08
C TRP A 214 19.06 -9.52 -14.57
N TYR A 215 19.53 -10.51 -15.36
CA TYR A 215 19.17 -10.59 -16.79
C TYR A 215 17.69 -10.91 -16.98
N ARG A 216 17.07 -11.72 -16.11
CA ARG A 216 15.61 -11.95 -16.13
C ARG A 216 14.84 -10.67 -15.83
N LEU A 217 15.31 -9.84 -14.89
CA LEU A 217 14.72 -8.55 -14.53
C LEU A 217 14.82 -7.53 -15.67
N THR A 218 15.96 -7.47 -16.38
CA THR A 218 16.22 -6.48 -17.43
C THR A 218 15.84 -6.96 -18.84
N ALA A 219 15.49 -8.23 -19.02
CA ALA A 219 15.15 -8.79 -20.33
C ALA A 219 13.97 -8.07 -21.01
N PRO A 220 14.07 -7.70 -22.30
CA PRO A 220 12.96 -7.11 -23.03
C PRO A 220 11.80 -8.12 -23.19
N PRO A 221 10.56 -7.64 -23.45
CA PRO A 221 9.46 -8.52 -23.79
C PRO A 221 9.78 -9.37 -25.03
N LYS A 222 9.63 -10.69 -24.92
CA LYS A 222 9.95 -11.64 -26.01
C LYS A 222 8.82 -11.83 -27.02
N THR A 223 7.56 -11.73 -26.57
CA THR A 223 6.38 -11.94 -27.42
C THR A 223 5.96 -10.66 -28.12
N GLU A 224 5.34 -10.77 -29.30
CA GLU A 224 4.75 -9.63 -30.02
C GLU A 224 3.75 -8.90 -29.13
N LEU A 225 2.84 -9.65 -28.50
CA LEU A 225 1.91 -9.12 -27.53
C LEU A 225 2.58 -8.34 -26.39
N GLY A 226 3.68 -8.86 -25.84
CA GLY A 226 4.43 -8.19 -24.78
C GLY A 226 5.09 -6.88 -25.24
N ARG A 227 5.38 -6.75 -26.56
CA ARG A 227 5.84 -5.48 -27.15
C ARG A 227 4.67 -4.51 -27.32
N ASP A 228 3.53 -4.98 -27.81
CA ASP A 228 2.32 -4.18 -28.01
C ASP A 228 1.79 -3.61 -26.68
N LEU A 229 1.87 -4.38 -25.60
CA LEU A 229 1.39 -4.00 -24.26
C LEU A 229 2.46 -3.33 -23.38
N ARG A 230 3.59 -2.89 -23.95
CA ARG A 230 4.68 -2.30 -23.16
C ARG A 230 4.25 -1.07 -22.36
N PHE A 231 3.37 -0.25 -22.91
CA PHE A 231 2.81 0.92 -22.22
C PHE A 231 2.11 0.56 -20.89
N VAL A 232 1.53 -0.64 -20.77
CA VAL A 232 0.89 -1.11 -19.53
C VAL A 232 1.91 -1.23 -18.39
N LEU A 233 3.16 -1.59 -18.70
CA LEU A 233 4.24 -1.65 -17.70
C LEU A 233 4.52 -0.28 -17.11
N THR A 234 4.57 0.75 -17.96
CA THR A 234 4.81 2.14 -17.54
C THR A 234 3.65 2.69 -16.74
N ILE A 235 2.42 2.51 -17.23
CA ILE A 235 1.20 2.92 -16.50
C ILE A 235 1.20 2.29 -15.11
N ARG A 236 1.47 0.98 -15.02
CA ARG A 236 1.53 0.25 -13.75
C ARG A 236 2.57 0.82 -12.78
N TYR A 237 3.74 1.21 -13.29
CA TYR A 237 4.80 1.77 -12.45
C TYR A 237 4.45 3.18 -11.95
N ILE A 238 3.90 4.03 -12.82
CA ILE A 238 3.42 5.38 -12.45
C ILE A 238 2.28 5.30 -11.44
N THR A 239 1.32 4.38 -11.63
CA THR A 239 0.25 4.19 -10.65
C THR A 239 0.78 3.61 -9.34
N THR A 240 1.88 2.84 -9.35
CA THR A 240 2.54 2.42 -8.10
C THR A 240 3.06 3.63 -7.31
N LEU A 241 3.70 4.60 -7.97
CA LEU A 241 4.12 5.86 -7.33
C LEU A 241 2.92 6.63 -6.75
N LEU A 242 1.83 6.76 -7.52
CA LEU A 242 0.62 7.45 -7.05
C LEU A 242 -0.01 6.74 -5.83
N VAL A 243 0.03 5.40 -5.78
CA VAL A 243 -0.44 4.65 -4.61
C VAL A 243 0.44 4.94 -3.39
N VAL A 244 1.77 4.96 -3.54
CA VAL A 244 2.69 5.32 -2.44
C VAL A 244 2.39 6.73 -1.94
N MET A 245 2.25 7.72 -2.84
CA MET A 245 1.87 9.10 -2.48
C MET A 245 0.51 9.16 -1.78
N GLY A 246 -0.47 8.37 -2.22
CA GLY A 246 -1.78 8.28 -1.57
C GLY A 246 -1.70 7.76 -0.13
N HIS A 247 -0.86 6.75 0.13
CA HIS A 247 -0.64 6.23 1.49
C HIS A 247 0.15 7.24 2.36
N MET A 248 1.09 7.98 1.78
CA MET A 248 1.75 9.10 2.47
C MET A 248 0.75 10.19 2.84
N ASN A 249 -0.20 10.50 1.95
CA ASN A 249 -1.25 11.49 2.22
C ASN A 249 -2.11 11.03 3.39
N ILE A 250 -2.53 9.76 3.42
CA ILE A 250 -3.25 9.17 4.56
C ILE A 250 -2.43 9.27 5.86
N ALA A 251 -1.14 8.94 5.82
CA ALA A 251 -0.28 9.05 6.99
C ALA A 251 -0.22 10.49 7.54
N TYR A 252 -0.06 11.49 6.65
CA TYR A 252 -0.06 12.91 7.00
C TYR A 252 -1.40 13.37 7.58
N SER A 253 -2.53 12.83 7.11
CA SER A 253 -3.85 13.19 7.62
C SER A 253 -4.13 12.63 9.01
N VAL A 254 -3.46 11.55 9.41
CA VAL A 254 -3.72 10.89 10.69
C VAL A 254 -2.66 11.22 11.75
N LEU A 255 -1.40 11.45 11.36
CA LEU A 255 -0.33 11.74 12.31
C LEU A 255 -0.48 13.12 12.98
N PRO A 256 -0.22 13.23 14.30
CA PRO A 256 -0.14 14.51 14.98
C PRO A 256 0.89 15.45 14.34
N SER A 257 0.49 16.70 14.14
CA SER A 257 1.34 17.75 13.56
C SER A 257 1.22 19.06 14.31
N ILE A 258 2.24 19.92 14.14
CA ILE A 258 2.26 21.27 14.74
C ILE A 258 1.17 22.14 14.10
N ASN A 259 0.96 21.97 12.79
CA ASN A 259 0.07 22.77 11.95
C ASN A 259 -1.07 21.92 11.35
N PRO A 260 -2.01 21.39 12.15
CA PRO A 260 -3.09 20.52 11.65
C PRO A 260 -3.99 21.20 10.60
N GLU A 261 -4.04 22.53 10.60
CA GLU A 261 -4.70 23.33 9.57
C GLU A 261 -4.18 23.01 8.15
N PHE A 262 -2.93 22.57 7.99
CA PHE A 262 -2.39 22.09 6.72
C PHE A 262 -3.24 20.95 6.14
N VAL A 263 -3.63 19.99 6.99
CA VAL A 263 -4.48 18.86 6.60
C VAL A 263 -5.89 19.34 6.29
N GLU A 264 -6.48 20.19 7.12
CA GLU A 264 -7.82 20.74 6.88
C GLU A 264 -7.87 21.52 5.55
N LYS A 265 -6.86 22.36 5.28
CA LYS A 265 -6.69 23.10 4.02
C LYS A 265 -6.40 22.18 2.82
N SER A 266 -5.83 21.00 3.04
CA SER A 266 -5.56 20.04 1.96
C SER A 266 -6.85 19.58 1.28
N HIS A 267 -7.98 19.55 1.98
CA HIS A 267 -9.27 19.21 1.37
C HIS A 267 -9.75 20.21 0.31
N TYR A 268 -9.17 21.41 0.24
CA TYR A 268 -9.48 22.42 -0.78
C TYR A 268 -8.52 22.38 -1.98
N ARG A 269 -7.51 21.52 -1.96
CA ARG A 269 -6.50 21.38 -3.00
C ARG A 269 -6.80 20.20 -3.90
N ILE A 270 -6.87 20.45 -5.20
CA ILE A 270 -7.25 19.45 -6.22
C ILE A 270 -6.28 18.26 -6.18
N GLU A 271 -4.98 18.53 -6.06
CA GLU A 271 -3.92 17.53 -5.98
C GLU A 271 -4.09 16.57 -4.80
N ALA A 272 -4.50 17.10 -3.64
CA ALA A 272 -4.71 16.32 -2.43
C ALA A 272 -6.01 15.53 -2.49
N ILE A 273 -7.09 16.14 -2.98
CA ILE A 273 -8.39 15.47 -3.17
C ILE A 273 -8.26 14.28 -4.12
N PHE A 274 -7.48 14.43 -5.19
CA PHE A 274 -7.18 13.32 -6.09
C PHE A 274 -6.54 12.13 -5.36
N LEU A 275 -5.56 12.40 -4.49
CA LEU A 275 -4.89 11.37 -3.68
C LEU A 275 -5.81 10.77 -2.61
N TYR A 276 -6.70 11.57 -2.01
CA TYR A 276 -7.75 11.08 -1.11
C TYR A 276 -8.75 10.15 -1.82
N SER A 277 -8.96 10.34 -3.13
CA SER A 277 -9.72 9.43 -4.00
C SER A 277 -8.90 8.20 -4.45
N GLY A 278 -7.98 7.71 -3.61
CA GLY A 278 -7.02 6.66 -3.93
C GLY A 278 -7.63 5.32 -4.39
N THR A 279 -8.88 5.03 -4.01
CA THR A 279 -9.63 3.84 -4.48
C THR A 279 -9.76 3.81 -6.00
N THR A 280 -9.83 4.98 -6.63
CA THR A 280 -9.89 5.18 -8.08
C THR A 280 -8.56 4.83 -8.75
N ILE A 281 -7.43 5.26 -8.18
CA ILE A 281 -6.08 4.97 -8.72
C ILE A 281 -5.85 3.45 -8.82
N VAL A 282 -6.27 2.70 -7.79
CA VAL A 282 -6.10 1.24 -7.70
C VAL A 282 -6.92 0.49 -8.78
N GLN A 283 -8.01 1.07 -9.30
CA GLN A 283 -8.81 0.44 -10.36
C GLN A 283 -8.00 0.13 -11.63
N THR A 284 -6.93 0.89 -11.88
CA THR A 284 -5.99 0.65 -12.99
C THR A 284 -5.41 -0.77 -12.97
N PHE A 285 -5.14 -1.32 -11.78
CA PHE A 285 -4.61 -2.68 -11.63
C PHE A 285 -5.66 -3.74 -11.91
N PHE A 286 -6.91 -3.51 -11.52
CA PHE A 286 -8.02 -4.42 -11.81
C PHE A 286 -8.32 -4.47 -13.31
N VAL A 287 -8.35 -3.31 -13.98
CA VAL A 287 -8.48 -3.23 -15.44
C VAL A 287 -7.32 -3.95 -16.12
N ALA A 288 -6.07 -3.65 -15.76
CA ALA A 288 -4.89 -4.30 -16.34
C ALA A 288 -4.90 -5.82 -16.11
N SER A 289 -5.36 -6.29 -14.95
CA SER A 289 -5.50 -7.72 -14.65
C SER A 289 -6.54 -8.40 -15.53
N GLY A 290 -7.70 -7.76 -15.75
CA GLY A 290 -8.73 -8.25 -16.67
C GLY A 290 -8.23 -8.33 -18.11
N VAL A 291 -7.52 -7.30 -18.57
CA VAL A 291 -6.92 -7.25 -19.90
C VAL A 291 -5.94 -8.40 -20.10
N LEU A 292 -4.96 -8.54 -19.20
CA LEU A 292 -3.92 -9.55 -19.29
C LEU A 292 -4.48 -10.97 -19.18
N LEU A 293 -5.50 -11.17 -18.33
CA LEU A 293 -6.16 -12.47 -18.21
C LEU A 293 -6.82 -12.87 -19.53
N TYR A 294 -7.70 -12.02 -20.08
CA TYR A 294 -8.44 -12.38 -21.28
C TYR A 294 -7.51 -12.62 -22.46
N ILE A 295 -6.49 -11.79 -22.65
CA ILE A 295 -5.51 -11.97 -23.72
C ILE A 295 -4.76 -13.30 -23.55
N SER A 296 -4.29 -13.60 -22.33
CA SER A 296 -3.61 -14.86 -22.05
C SER A 296 -4.53 -16.06 -22.29
N LEU A 297 -5.81 -15.95 -21.96
CA LEU A 297 -6.80 -16.99 -22.22
C LEU A 297 -7.11 -17.14 -23.71
N ASN A 298 -7.20 -16.05 -24.45
CA ASN A 298 -7.48 -16.08 -25.88
C ASN A 298 -6.34 -16.73 -26.67
N GLU A 299 -5.07 -16.42 -26.36
CA GLU A 299 -3.91 -17.11 -26.96
C GLU A 299 -3.96 -18.61 -26.66
N VAL A 300 -4.34 -18.97 -25.44
CA VAL A 300 -4.49 -20.36 -25.02
C VAL A 300 -5.63 -21.06 -25.76
N LEU A 301 -6.78 -20.41 -25.89
CA LEU A 301 -7.96 -20.94 -26.57
C LEU A 301 -7.76 -21.15 -28.07
N LYS A 302 -7.00 -20.27 -28.73
CA LYS A 302 -6.58 -20.46 -30.13
C LYS A 302 -5.74 -21.72 -30.32
N GLU A 303 -5.06 -22.15 -29.26
CA GLU A 303 -4.07 -23.22 -29.30
C GLU A 303 -4.52 -24.54 -28.66
N ARG A 304 -5.57 -24.56 -27.84
CA ARG A 304 -6.07 -25.73 -27.09
C ARG A 304 -7.45 -25.49 -26.48
N GLU A 305 -8.17 -26.58 -26.23
CA GLU A 305 -9.39 -26.57 -25.40
C GLU A 305 -9.05 -26.27 -23.91
N LEU A 306 -10.01 -25.69 -23.20
CA LEU A 306 -9.84 -25.33 -21.78
C LEU A 306 -9.76 -26.59 -20.92
N ASN A 307 -8.56 -26.90 -20.44
CA ASN A 307 -8.37 -27.93 -19.44
C ASN A 307 -8.24 -27.29 -18.04
N PHE A 308 -9.13 -27.67 -17.11
CA PHE A 308 -9.07 -27.21 -15.72
C PHE A 308 -7.70 -27.47 -15.05
N ARG A 309 -6.96 -28.51 -15.47
CA ARG A 309 -5.59 -28.77 -15.01
C ARG A 309 -4.64 -27.61 -15.34
N TYR A 310 -4.79 -26.99 -16.51
CA TYR A 310 -3.96 -25.83 -16.89
C TYR A 310 -4.22 -24.64 -15.97
N PHE A 311 -5.49 -24.35 -15.67
CA PHE A 311 -5.87 -23.31 -14.72
C PHE A 311 -5.32 -23.58 -13.32
N GLY A 312 -5.45 -24.82 -12.83
CA GLY A 312 -4.89 -25.22 -11.55
C GLY A 312 -3.36 -25.02 -11.48
N ILE A 313 -2.63 -25.47 -12.50
CA ILE A 313 -1.18 -25.28 -12.60
C ILE A 313 -0.82 -23.78 -12.65
N ALA A 314 -1.54 -22.96 -13.43
CA ALA A 314 -1.31 -21.52 -13.50
C ALA A 314 -1.51 -20.81 -12.15
N ILE A 315 -2.52 -21.22 -11.38
CA ILE A 315 -2.75 -20.74 -10.01
C ILE A 315 -1.61 -21.16 -9.10
N ILE A 316 -1.17 -22.42 -9.15
CA ILE A 316 -0.04 -22.93 -8.36
C ILE A 316 1.23 -22.13 -8.66
N TYR A 317 1.56 -21.90 -9.93
CA TYR A 317 2.69 -21.06 -10.32
C TYR A 317 2.62 -19.65 -9.73
N ARG A 318 1.42 -19.08 -9.66
CA ARG A 318 1.21 -17.75 -9.10
C ARG A 318 1.47 -17.74 -7.59
N TYR A 319 0.96 -18.71 -6.84
CA TYR A 319 1.23 -18.81 -5.40
C TYR A 319 2.71 -19.11 -5.12
N LEU A 320 3.33 -20.04 -5.84
CA LEU A 320 4.75 -20.35 -5.67
C LEU A 320 5.67 -19.17 -5.96
N ARG A 321 5.27 -18.25 -6.84
CA ARG A 321 6.01 -17.00 -7.11
C ARG A 321 5.76 -15.93 -6.04
N LEU A 322 4.50 -15.68 -5.68
CA LEU A 322 4.12 -14.51 -4.87
C LEU A 322 4.25 -14.77 -3.36
N THR A 323 3.97 -15.99 -2.90
CA THR A 323 3.97 -16.31 -1.46
C THR A 323 5.33 -16.13 -0.79
N PRO A 324 6.48 -16.52 -1.37
CA PRO A 324 7.77 -16.40 -0.68
C PRO A 324 8.18 -14.98 -0.24
N PRO A 325 8.17 -13.94 -1.12
CA PRO A 325 8.47 -12.58 -0.68
C PRO A 325 7.40 -12.03 0.27
N TYR A 326 6.13 -12.38 0.09
CA TYR A 326 5.05 -12.01 1.03
C TYR A 326 5.29 -12.62 2.42
N ALA A 327 5.59 -13.92 2.49
CA ALA A 327 5.85 -14.63 3.74
C ALA A 327 7.09 -14.09 4.47
N TYR A 328 8.13 -13.69 3.72
CA TYR A 328 9.31 -13.07 4.31
C TYR A 328 8.99 -11.71 4.97
N ILE A 329 8.24 -10.84 4.28
CA ILE A 329 7.79 -9.57 4.86
C ILE A 329 6.84 -9.80 6.03
N LEU A 330 5.91 -10.75 5.93
CA LEU A 330 5.02 -11.11 7.03
C LEU A 330 5.78 -11.63 8.26
N LEU A 331 6.81 -12.45 8.06
CA LEU A 331 7.66 -12.93 9.16
C LEU A 331 8.43 -11.77 9.81
N TYR A 332 8.92 -10.82 9.03
CA TYR A 332 9.51 -9.58 9.55
C TYR A 332 8.51 -8.78 10.39
N HIS A 333 7.26 -8.64 9.92
CA HIS A 333 6.18 -8.00 10.66
C HIS A 333 5.87 -8.68 11.99
N ALA A 334 5.85 -10.02 11.99
CA ALA A 334 5.57 -10.83 13.18
C ALA A 334 6.72 -10.84 14.21
N THR A 335 7.92 -10.42 13.82
CA THR A 335 9.14 -10.49 14.66
C THR A 335 9.74 -9.11 14.88
N TYR A 336 10.66 -8.71 14.01
CA TYR A 336 11.50 -7.54 14.17
C TYR A 336 10.76 -6.23 14.04
N LEU A 337 9.68 -6.15 13.26
CA LEU A 337 8.98 -4.88 13.07
C LEU A 337 8.60 -4.28 14.42
N TYR A 338 8.08 -5.05 15.38
CA TYR A 338 7.77 -4.51 16.70
C TYR A 338 8.95 -3.77 17.36
N TYR A 339 10.18 -4.25 17.15
CA TYR A 339 11.43 -3.72 17.72
C TYR A 339 12.12 -2.67 16.86
N SER A 340 11.80 -2.58 15.57
CA SER A 340 12.49 -1.71 14.60
C SER A 340 12.25 -0.21 14.80
N GLY A 341 11.44 0.20 15.77
CA GLY A 341 11.26 1.61 16.08
C GLY A 341 10.98 1.91 17.54
N TYR A 342 11.46 3.08 17.95
CA TYR A 342 11.42 3.55 19.33
C TYR A 342 10.75 4.92 19.48
N GLY A 343 10.27 5.53 18.39
CA GLY A 343 9.64 6.87 18.41
C GLY A 343 8.30 6.94 19.15
N ALA A 344 7.85 8.17 19.42
CA ALA A 344 6.61 8.47 20.14
C ALA A 344 5.36 7.93 19.41
N TYR A 345 5.44 7.85 18.08
CA TYR A 345 4.33 7.41 17.21
C TYR A 345 4.44 5.97 16.72
N TRP A 346 5.38 5.17 17.24
CA TRP A 346 5.63 3.81 16.75
C TRP A 346 4.38 2.91 16.74
N LYS A 347 3.60 2.98 17.83
CA LYS A 347 2.35 2.23 17.97
C LYS A 347 1.18 2.86 17.21
N PHE A 348 1.25 4.17 16.95
CA PHE A 348 0.19 4.91 16.26
C PHE A 348 0.04 4.48 14.79
N PHE A 349 1.16 4.20 14.11
CA PHE A 349 1.15 3.84 12.69
C PHE A 349 0.73 2.38 12.42
N GLY A 350 1.03 1.47 13.35
CA GLY A 350 0.81 0.03 13.15
C GLY A 350 -0.64 -0.43 13.08
N GLU A 351 -1.58 0.42 13.53
CA GLU A 351 -3.00 0.09 13.67
C GLU A 351 -3.89 0.94 12.74
N LEU A 352 -3.29 1.83 11.93
CA LEU A 352 -3.96 2.58 10.86
C LEU A 352 -4.60 1.67 9.80
N GLU A 353 -4.15 0.41 9.73
CA GLU A 353 -4.56 -0.59 8.73
C GLU A 353 -5.94 -1.24 9.03
N TYR A 354 -6.54 -0.99 10.20
CA TYR A 354 -7.79 -1.64 10.65
C TYR A 354 -9.01 -0.71 10.69
N THR A 355 -9.22 0.13 9.68
CA THR A 355 -10.45 0.92 9.61
C THR A 355 -11.61 0.11 8.99
N TYR A 356 -12.79 0.16 9.62
CA TYR A 356 -14.00 -0.55 9.15
C TYR A 356 -14.38 -0.23 7.70
N SER A 357 -14.17 1.00 7.24
CA SER A 357 -14.40 1.40 5.84
C SER A 357 -13.34 0.81 4.90
N PHE A 358 -12.09 0.66 5.34
CA PHE A 358 -11.06 -0.04 4.55
C PHE A 358 -11.42 -1.53 4.37
N GLU A 359 -11.87 -2.20 5.43
CA GLU A 359 -12.28 -3.60 5.36
C GLU A 359 -13.47 -3.84 4.41
N LYS A 360 -14.48 -2.95 4.44
CA LYS A 360 -15.70 -3.14 3.64
C LYS A 360 -15.66 -2.54 2.23
N ASP A 361 -15.00 -1.39 2.03
CA ASP A 361 -15.06 -0.66 0.75
C ASP A 361 -13.78 -0.80 -0.09
N TYR A 362 -12.66 -1.20 0.52
CA TYR A 362 -11.37 -1.35 -0.15
C TYR A 362 -10.95 -2.82 -0.30
N ILE A 363 -11.00 -3.61 0.77
CA ILE A 363 -10.62 -5.04 0.74
C ILE A 363 -11.65 -5.89 -0.01
N ALA A 364 -12.94 -5.54 0.07
CA ALA A 364 -14.01 -6.32 -0.54
C ALA A 364 -13.87 -6.44 -2.07
N SER A 365 -13.59 -7.67 -2.51
CA SER A 365 -13.28 -7.98 -3.92
C SER A 365 -14.39 -7.61 -4.90
N HIS A 366 -15.64 -7.82 -4.51
CA HIS A 366 -16.81 -7.58 -5.38
C HIS A 366 -16.97 -6.09 -5.75
N THR A 367 -16.53 -5.17 -4.90
CA THR A 367 -16.61 -3.72 -5.18
C THR A 367 -15.69 -3.29 -6.34
N ASN A 368 -14.69 -4.11 -6.67
CA ASN A 368 -13.71 -3.87 -7.73
C ASN A 368 -13.98 -4.73 -8.99
N ALA A 369 -14.97 -5.63 -8.95
CA ALA A 369 -15.26 -6.57 -10.03
C ALA A 369 -15.67 -5.88 -11.34
N GLY A 370 -16.37 -4.73 -11.27
CA GLY A 370 -16.79 -3.96 -12.44
C GLY A 370 -15.61 -3.52 -13.32
N ASN A 371 -14.57 -2.94 -12.72
CA ASN A 371 -13.37 -2.51 -13.46
C ASN A 371 -12.55 -3.69 -14.00
N PHE A 372 -12.54 -4.82 -13.30
CA PHE A 372 -11.96 -6.05 -13.83
C PHE A 372 -12.68 -6.53 -15.10
N LEU A 373 -14.03 -6.55 -15.09
CA LEU A 373 -14.84 -6.91 -16.26
C LEU A 373 -14.68 -5.90 -17.40
N ILE A 374 -14.59 -4.60 -17.10
CA ILE A 374 -14.24 -3.57 -18.09
C ILE A 374 -12.89 -3.89 -18.75
N GLY A 375 -11.90 -4.35 -17.98
CA GLY A 375 -10.62 -4.82 -18.52
C GLY A 375 -10.76 -6.02 -19.47
N VAL A 376 -11.64 -6.98 -19.16
CA VAL A 376 -11.95 -8.11 -20.06
C VAL A 376 -12.59 -7.60 -21.36
N CYS A 377 -13.58 -6.71 -21.27
CA CYS A 377 -14.20 -6.07 -22.44
C CYS A 377 -13.18 -5.31 -23.29
N LEU A 378 -12.26 -4.60 -22.64
CA LEU A 378 -11.20 -3.87 -23.31
C LEU A 378 -10.26 -4.79 -24.09
N ALA A 379 -9.93 -5.96 -23.54
CA ALA A 379 -9.14 -6.94 -24.25
C ALA A 379 -9.90 -7.58 -25.44
N MET A 380 -11.20 -7.83 -25.32
CA MET A 380 -12.04 -8.25 -26.44
C MET A 380 -12.03 -7.23 -27.57
N ILE A 381 -12.20 -5.95 -27.22
CA ILE A 381 -12.11 -4.83 -28.17
C ILE A 381 -10.73 -4.77 -28.82
N TYR A 382 -9.65 -4.91 -28.04
CA TYR A 382 -8.28 -4.91 -28.57
C TYR A 382 -8.07 -6.02 -29.62
N ILE A 383 -8.47 -7.25 -29.31
CA ILE A 383 -8.33 -8.39 -30.23
C ILE A 383 -9.17 -8.15 -31.50
N HIS A 384 -10.40 -7.68 -31.34
CA HIS A 384 -11.27 -7.36 -32.49
C HIS A 384 -10.67 -6.28 -33.39
N PHE A 385 -10.13 -5.20 -32.80
CA PHE A 385 -9.46 -4.12 -33.55
C PHE A 385 -8.22 -4.62 -34.27
N LYS A 386 -7.45 -5.52 -33.64
CA LYS A 386 -6.26 -6.14 -34.26
C LYS A 386 -6.65 -7.05 -35.42
N GLU A 387 -7.66 -7.89 -35.25
CA GLU A 387 -8.13 -8.84 -36.28
C GLU A 387 -8.81 -8.16 -37.48
N LYS A 388 -9.50 -7.03 -37.25
CA LYS A 388 -10.15 -6.23 -38.30
C LYS A 388 -9.27 -5.09 -38.83
N GLU A 389 -8.02 -4.99 -38.37
CA GLU A 389 -7.07 -3.91 -38.68
C GLU A 389 -7.67 -2.50 -38.53
N LEU A 390 -8.58 -2.32 -37.57
CA LEU A 390 -9.26 -1.05 -37.31
C LEU A 390 -8.27 -0.05 -36.69
N ASP A 391 -8.23 1.17 -37.23
CA ASP A 391 -7.36 2.23 -36.74
C ASP A 391 -8.10 3.56 -36.59
N LEU A 392 -8.00 4.16 -35.41
CA LEU A 392 -8.62 5.45 -35.08
C LEU A 392 -7.68 6.64 -35.32
N SER A 393 -6.46 6.40 -35.84
CA SER A 393 -5.43 7.41 -36.08
C SER A 393 -5.88 8.58 -36.99
N ASN A 394 -6.82 8.30 -37.91
CA ASN A 394 -7.36 9.27 -38.86
C ASN A 394 -8.28 10.31 -38.20
N SER A 395 -8.96 9.96 -37.10
CA SER A 395 -9.88 10.88 -36.44
C SER A 395 -9.13 11.92 -35.60
N LYS A 396 -9.23 13.20 -36.01
CA LYS A 396 -8.70 14.33 -35.21
C LYS A 396 -9.39 14.42 -33.85
N PHE A 397 -10.71 14.23 -33.82
CA PHE A 397 -11.51 14.25 -32.59
C PHE A 397 -11.03 13.20 -31.59
N PHE A 398 -10.79 11.97 -32.03
CA PHE A 398 -10.30 10.89 -31.17
C PHE A 398 -8.93 11.23 -30.55
N LYS A 399 -7.99 11.76 -31.35
CA LYS A 399 -6.67 12.17 -30.86
C LYS A 399 -6.77 13.24 -29.77
N ILE A 400 -7.58 14.28 -29.99
CA ILE A 400 -7.81 15.34 -28.99
C ILE A 400 -8.40 14.73 -27.72
N PHE A 401 -9.44 13.92 -27.86
CA PHE A 401 -10.13 13.30 -26.73
C PHE A 401 -9.19 12.37 -25.92
N TRP A 402 -8.36 11.58 -26.61
CA TRP A 402 -7.35 10.73 -25.99
C TRP A 402 -6.33 11.52 -25.17
N HIS A 403 -5.82 12.64 -25.71
CA HIS A 403 -4.88 13.51 -25.01
C HIS A 403 -5.53 14.22 -23.80
N CYS A 404 -6.81 14.56 -23.88
CA CYS A 404 -7.56 15.14 -22.77
C CYS A 404 -7.96 14.11 -21.70
N THR A 405 -7.97 12.81 -22.03
CA THR A 405 -8.48 11.75 -21.14
C THR A 405 -7.80 11.71 -19.77
N PRO A 406 -6.46 11.77 -19.63
CA PRO A 406 -5.80 11.82 -18.31
C PRO A 406 -6.21 13.04 -17.48
N LEU A 407 -6.35 14.21 -18.12
CA LEU A 407 -6.77 15.43 -17.45
C LEU A 407 -8.24 15.36 -17.01
N ILE A 408 -9.12 14.81 -17.86
CA ILE A 408 -10.53 14.56 -17.53
C ILE A 408 -10.63 13.59 -16.36
N GLY A 409 -9.82 12.52 -16.34
CA GLY A 409 -9.76 11.59 -15.21
C GLY A 409 -9.32 12.26 -13.91
N TYR A 410 -8.23 13.03 -13.96
CA TYR A 410 -7.70 13.77 -12.81
C TYR A 410 -8.71 14.79 -12.26
N LEU A 411 -9.23 15.67 -13.12
CA LEU A 411 -10.19 16.70 -12.72
C LEU A 411 -11.52 16.09 -12.29
N GLY A 412 -12.00 15.07 -13.00
CA GLY A 412 -13.25 14.36 -12.68
C GLY A 412 -13.18 13.67 -11.32
N ALA A 413 -12.12 12.90 -11.05
CA ALA A 413 -11.94 12.25 -9.75
C ALA A 413 -11.80 13.27 -8.61
N SER A 414 -11.13 14.40 -8.87
CA SER A 414 -10.97 15.47 -7.89
C SER A 414 -12.27 16.22 -7.63
N PHE A 415 -13.04 16.52 -8.66
CA PHE A 415 -14.35 17.18 -8.54
C PHE A 415 -15.36 16.31 -7.80
N ILE A 416 -15.40 15.02 -8.13
CA ILE A 416 -16.20 14.03 -7.41
C ILE A 416 -15.80 13.96 -5.93
N GLY A 417 -14.49 13.86 -5.66
CA GLY A 417 -13.97 13.89 -4.29
C GLY A 417 -14.35 15.18 -3.54
N TYR A 418 -14.24 16.34 -4.20
CA TYR A 418 -14.59 17.64 -3.64
C TYR A 418 -16.05 17.67 -3.20
N ILE A 419 -16.98 17.22 -4.06
CA ILE A 419 -18.41 17.12 -3.74
C ILE A 419 -18.62 16.24 -2.50
N PHE A 420 -17.92 15.11 -2.39
CA PHE A 420 -18.08 14.17 -1.28
C PHE A 420 -17.56 14.68 0.07
N TYR A 421 -16.45 15.40 0.06
CA TYR A 421 -15.85 15.94 1.29
C TYR A 421 -16.53 17.22 1.77
N HIS A 422 -17.11 18.04 0.88
CA HIS A 422 -17.68 19.35 1.25
C HIS A 422 -19.19 19.35 1.50
N ASN A 423 -19.91 18.35 0.99
CA ASN A 423 -21.36 18.28 1.16
C ASN A 423 -21.72 17.16 2.12
N ASP A 424 -22.58 17.44 3.09
CA ASP A 424 -23.20 16.40 3.90
C ASP A 424 -24.41 15.85 3.15
N PHE A 425 -24.41 14.53 2.96
CA PHE A 425 -25.51 13.83 2.32
C PHE A 425 -26.32 13.12 3.40
N GLU A 426 -27.64 13.23 3.33
CA GLU A 426 -28.54 12.45 4.18
C GLU A 426 -28.35 10.96 3.87
N LEU A 427 -28.19 10.15 4.91
CA LEU A 427 -28.01 8.71 4.81
C LEU A 427 -29.18 8.00 5.50
N PRO A 428 -29.75 6.93 4.89
CA PRO A 428 -29.39 6.34 3.60
C PRO A 428 -29.98 7.13 2.42
N SER A 429 -29.19 7.32 1.35
CA SER A 429 -29.66 7.96 0.11
C SER A 429 -29.39 7.05 -1.10
N ILE A 430 -30.44 6.78 -1.86
CA ILE A 430 -30.34 6.06 -3.14
C ILE A 430 -29.37 6.78 -4.09
N GLY A 431 -29.42 8.12 -4.12
CA GLY A 431 -28.53 8.94 -4.93
C GLY A 431 -27.06 8.73 -4.58
N THR A 432 -26.71 8.74 -3.28
CA THR A 432 -25.32 8.46 -2.83
C THR A 432 -24.87 7.04 -3.16
N SER A 433 -25.78 6.07 -3.13
CA SER A 433 -25.50 4.67 -3.44
C SER A 433 -25.22 4.48 -4.93
N LEU A 434 -26.09 5.01 -5.80
CA LEU A 434 -25.89 5.01 -7.26
C LEU A 434 -24.60 5.73 -7.65
N PHE A 435 -24.36 6.90 -7.06
CA PHE A 435 -23.16 7.68 -7.33
C PHE A 435 -21.88 6.93 -6.96
N SER A 436 -21.85 6.27 -5.80
CA SER A 436 -20.71 5.46 -5.35
C SER A 436 -20.37 4.32 -6.33
N VAL A 437 -21.40 3.68 -6.89
CA VAL A 437 -21.24 2.61 -7.90
C VAL A 437 -20.60 3.16 -9.18
N PHE A 438 -21.15 4.23 -9.75
CA PHE A 438 -20.69 4.74 -11.04
C PHE A 438 -19.31 5.41 -10.98
N THR A 439 -19.02 6.13 -9.90
CA THR A 439 -17.74 6.84 -9.72
C THR A 439 -16.53 5.94 -9.92
N ARG A 440 -16.59 4.71 -9.39
CA ARG A 440 -15.51 3.73 -9.52
C ARG A 440 -15.36 3.23 -10.96
N GLN A 441 -16.46 3.08 -11.70
CA GLN A 441 -16.44 2.56 -13.07
C GLN A 441 -16.01 3.60 -14.10
N THR A 442 -16.24 4.89 -13.83
CA THR A 442 -15.80 5.99 -14.71
C THR A 442 -14.30 5.87 -15.02
N TRP A 443 -13.48 5.47 -14.04
CA TRP A 443 -12.04 5.29 -14.26
C TRP A 443 -11.71 4.15 -15.24
N GLY A 444 -12.39 3.01 -15.13
CA GLY A 444 -12.21 1.91 -16.08
C GLY A 444 -12.64 2.27 -17.49
N LEU A 445 -13.75 3.02 -17.62
CA LEU A 445 -14.24 3.50 -18.91
C LEU A 445 -13.25 4.47 -19.58
N LEU A 446 -12.63 5.38 -18.81
CA LEU A 446 -11.55 6.23 -19.32
C LEU A 446 -10.33 5.38 -19.74
N GLY A 447 -10.07 4.28 -19.03
CA GLY A 447 -9.06 3.29 -19.39
C GLY A 447 -9.23 2.69 -20.79
N ILE A 448 -10.48 2.49 -21.25
CA ILE A 448 -10.77 1.99 -22.60
C ILE A 448 -10.21 2.95 -23.65
N ILE A 449 -10.52 4.24 -23.51
CA ILE A 449 -10.06 5.28 -24.44
C ILE A 449 -8.52 5.32 -24.46
N LEU A 450 -7.89 5.28 -23.27
CA LEU A 450 -6.43 5.30 -23.17
C LEU A 450 -5.79 4.13 -23.93
N VAL A 451 -6.26 2.90 -23.71
CA VAL A 451 -5.73 1.72 -24.39
C VAL A 451 -5.96 1.80 -25.90
N LEU A 452 -7.15 2.20 -26.36
CA LEU A 452 -7.42 2.37 -27.79
C LEU A 452 -6.46 3.35 -28.47
N GLY A 453 -6.09 4.46 -27.83
CA GLY A 453 -5.13 5.38 -28.42
C GLY A 453 -3.66 4.92 -28.32
N PHE A 454 -3.30 4.09 -27.33
CA PHE A 454 -2.00 3.42 -27.33
C PHE A 454 -1.87 2.45 -28.51
N ILE A 455 -2.95 1.75 -28.88
CA ILE A 455 -3.00 0.81 -30.01
C ILE A 455 -3.02 1.53 -31.36
N SER A 456 -3.77 2.63 -31.48
CA SER A 456 -3.98 3.36 -32.74
C SER A 456 -2.65 3.86 -33.34
N LYS A 457 -2.48 3.90 -34.66
CA LYS A 457 -1.16 4.12 -35.31
C LYS A 457 -0.72 5.59 -35.44
N PHE A 458 -1.10 6.46 -34.48
CA PHE A 458 -0.63 7.85 -34.46
C PHE A 458 0.60 8.06 -33.54
N ARG A 459 1.41 9.06 -33.89
CA ARG A 459 2.58 9.50 -33.11
C ARG A 459 2.15 10.44 -31.99
N SER A 460 2.67 10.23 -30.79
CA SER A 460 2.41 11.07 -29.62
C SER A 460 3.61 11.01 -28.66
N PRO A 461 4.05 12.14 -28.08
CA PRO A 461 5.11 12.15 -27.06
C PRO A 461 4.77 11.26 -25.86
N ILE A 462 3.51 11.24 -25.44
CA ILE A 462 3.02 10.41 -24.32
C ILE A 462 3.19 8.92 -24.65
N LYS A 463 2.91 8.53 -25.90
CA LYS A 463 3.11 7.14 -26.36
C LYS A 463 4.57 6.76 -26.37
N ASN A 464 5.46 7.65 -26.82
CA ASN A 464 6.88 7.40 -26.82
C ASN A 464 7.43 7.23 -25.40
N PHE A 465 7.03 8.12 -24.48
CA PHE A 465 7.37 8.03 -23.06
C PHE A 465 6.88 6.73 -22.43
N CYS A 466 5.61 6.36 -22.64
CA CYS A 466 5.06 5.13 -22.05
C CYS A 466 5.66 3.85 -22.64
N ASN A 467 6.23 3.89 -23.85
CA ASN A 467 6.91 2.73 -24.45
C ASN A 467 8.42 2.70 -24.18
N TRP A 468 8.92 3.61 -23.34
CA TRP A 468 10.35 3.70 -23.05
C TRP A 468 10.83 2.44 -22.29
N PRO A 469 11.86 1.71 -22.78
CA PRO A 469 12.31 0.46 -22.18
C PRO A 469 12.74 0.54 -20.71
N VAL A 470 13.09 1.72 -20.19
CA VAL A 470 13.48 1.91 -18.78
C VAL A 470 12.42 1.42 -17.79
N PHE A 471 11.14 1.50 -18.16
CA PHE A 471 10.04 1.04 -17.33
C PHE A 471 9.90 -0.48 -17.26
N THR A 472 10.59 -1.22 -18.14
CA THR A 472 10.53 -2.70 -18.15
C THR A 472 11.05 -3.30 -16.84
N PRO A 473 12.30 -3.05 -16.41
CA PRO A 473 12.79 -3.53 -15.12
C PRO A 473 12.04 -2.87 -13.95
N LEU A 474 11.78 -1.56 -14.00
CA LEU A 474 11.12 -0.83 -12.90
C LEU A 474 9.71 -1.37 -12.60
N SER A 475 8.91 -1.60 -13.64
CA SER A 475 7.57 -2.15 -13.47
C SER A 475 7.57 -3.57 -12.90
N ARG A 476 8.62 -4.37 -13.14
CA ARG A 476 8.72 -5.73 -12.60
C ARG A 476 8.93 -5.72 -11.08
N LEU A 477 9.46 -4.63 -10.53
CA LEU A 477 9.60 -4.43 -9.08
C LEU A 477 8.29 -4.03 -8.40
N SER A 478 7.26 -3.59 -9.15
CA SER A 478 5.99 -3.09 -8.58
C SER A 478 5.39 -4.00 -7.52
N TYR A 479 5.41 -5.33 -7.71
CA TYR A 479 4.88 -6.27 -6.71
C TYR A 479 5.64 -6.20 -5.38
N CYS A 480 6.96 -6.26 -5.41
CA CYS A 480 7.78 -6.17 -4.21
C CYS A 480 7.70 -4.76 -3.57
N ILE A 481 7.53 -3.69 -4.35
CA ILE A 481 7.25 -2.33 -3.83
C ILE A 481 5.94 -2.34 -3.01
N TYR A 482 4.89 -2.99 -3.53
CA TYR A 482 3.62 -3.11 -2.81
C TYR A 482 3.76 -3.81 -1.46
N LEU A 483 4.61 -4.84 -1.38
CA LEU A 483 4.85 -5.54 -0.13
C LEU A 483 5.59 -4.68 0.90
N CYS A 484 6.58 -3.89 0.49
CA CYS A 484 7.48 -3.22 1.43
C CYS A 484 7.11 -1.76 1.75
N HIS A 485 6.43 -1.03 0.85
CA HIS A 485 6.26 0.43 1.00
C HIS A 485 5.54 0.86 2.29
N LEU A 486 4.50 0.14 2.73
CA LEU A 486 3.82 0.45 4.00
C LEU A 486 4.70 0.18 5.21
N THR A 487 5.46 -0.91 5.16
CA THR A 487 6.45 -1.26 6.19
C THR A 487 7.51 -0.15 6.31
N LEU A 488 7.99 0.33 5.17
CA LEU A 488 8.98 1.41 5.10
C LEU A 488 8.38 2.76 5.52
N ALA A 489 7.13 3.05 5.16
CA ALA A 489 6.41 4.23 5.63
C ALA A 489 6.28 4.21 7.16
N ARG A 490 5.93 3.04 7.73
CA ARG A 490 5.87 2.85 9.18
C ARG A 490 7.21 3.11 9.85
N LEU A 491 8.30 2.64 9.27
CA LEU A 491 9.65 2.91 9.77
C LEU A 491 9.96 4.41 9.72
N LEU A 492 9.63 5.09 8.61
CA LEU A 492 9.88 6.51 8.42
C LEU A 492 9.10 7.40 9.40
N PHE A 493 7.81 7.14 9.59
CA PHE A 493 6.95 7.98 10.44
C PHE A 493 6.97 7.55 11.91
N GLY A 494 6.99 6.25 12.19
CA GLY A 494 6.91 5.72 13.54
C GLY A 494 8.14 6.06 14.39
N GLN A 495 9.28 6.39 13.77
CA GLN A 495 10.49 6.83 14.45
C GLN A 495 10.45 8.31 14.87
N GLY A 496 9.44 9.08 14.44
CA GLY A 496 9.31 10.49 14.84
C GLY A 496 9.24 10.64 16.37
N MET A 497 10.13 11.47 16.93
CA MET A 497 10.16 11.81 18.36
C MET A 497 9.42 13.13 18.65
N TYR A 498 9.24 13.98 17.64
CA TYR A 498 8.58 15.28 17.71
C TYR A 498 7.49 15.40 16.64
N MET A 499 6.53 16.31 16.86
CA MET A 499 5.54 16.66 15.83
C MET A 499 6.23 17.42 14.70
N LYS A 500 5.90 17.08 13.46
CA LYS A 500 6.42 17.78 12.28
C LYS A 500 5.53 18.98 11.95
N ASP A 501 6.15 20.03 11.42
CA ASP A 501 5.47 21.09 10.70
C ASP A 501 5.30 20.66 9.24
N LEU A 502 4.06 20.49 8.80
CA LEU A 502 3.74 19.90 7.50
C LEU A 502 3.82 20.93 6.39
N SER A 503 4.35 20.53 5.24
CA SER A 503 4.33 21.33 4.02
C SER A 503 4.25 20.44 2.79
N TRP A 504 3.81 21.00 1.66
CA TRP A 504 3.75 20.27 0.39
C TRP A 504 5.12 19.84 -0.12
N PHE A 505 6.15 20.66 0.10
CA PHE A 505 7.51 20.30 -0.25
C PHE A 505 8.01 19.10 0.56
N LEU A 506 7.76 19.12 1.88
CA LEU A 506 8.10 17.99 2.76
C LEU A 506 7.36 16.73 2.34
N PHE A 507 6.04 16.83 2.07
CA PHE A 507 5.23 15.73 1.58
C PHE A 507 5.79 15.10 0.29
N LEU A 508 6.11 15.92 -0.70
CA LEU A 508 6.69 15.45 -1.97
C LEU A 508 8.07 14.81 -1.77
N SER A 509 8.92 15.45 -0.97
CA SER A 509 10.27 14.96 -0.67
C SER A 509 10.24 13.60 0.04
N GLU A 510 9.43 13.45 1.09
CA GLU A 510 9.29 12.20 1.81
C GLU A 510 8.64 11.11 0.95
N SER A 511 7.65 11.45 0.13
CA SER A 511 7.00 10.49 -0.77
C SER A 511 7.96 9.94 -1.83
N LEU A 512 8.75 10.83 -2.45
CA LEU A 512 9.77 10.42 -3.43
C LEU A 512 10.89 9.62 -2.77
N SER A 513 11.33 10.04 -1.59
CA SER A 513 12.35 9.32 -0.80
C SER A 513 11.86 7.90 -0.44
N LEU A 514 10.63 7.77 0.05
CA LEU A 514 10.03 6.48 0.34
C LEU A 514 9.92 5.61 -0.92
N PHE A 515 9.52 6.19 -2.06
CA PHE A 515 9.43 5.46 -3.32
C PHE A 515 10.78 4.95 -3.80
N VAL A 516 11.85 5.76 -3.70
CA VAL A 516 13.22 5.34 -4.04
C VAL A 516 13.69 4.21 -3.12
N ILE A 517 13.53 4.36 -1.80
CA ILE A 517 13.91 3.32 -0.83
C ILE A 517 13.10 2.03 -1.10
N SER A 518 11.81 2.15 -1.41
CA SER A 518 10.96 1.01 -1.74
C SER A 518 11.44 0.28 -3.00
N ASN A 519 11.91 1.00 -4.01
CA ASN A 519 12.51 0.39 -5.21
C ASN A 519 13.79 -0.38 -4.88
N LEU A 520 14.64 0.16 -4.01
CA LEU A 520 15.89 -0.50 -3.59
C LEU A 520 15.60 -1.79 -2.81
N VAL A 521 14.70 -1.75 -1.83
CA VAL A 521 14.29 -2.93 -1.07
C VAL A 521 13.57 -3.94 -1.96
N ALA A 522 12.69 -3.47 -2.87
CA ALA A 522 11.99 -4.31 -3.81
C ALA A 522 12.95 -5.03 -4.77
N LEU A 523 14.04 -4.38 -5.19
CA LEU A 523 15.08 -5.00 -6.01
C LEU A 523 15.71 -6.20 -5.31
N ILE A 524 16.04 -6.07 -4.01
CA ILE A 524 16.60 -7.16 -3.20
C ILE A 524 15.61 -8.32 -3.09
N LEU A 525 14.36 -8.03 -2.72
CA LEU A 525 13.31 -9.06 -2.61
C LEU A 525 13.07 -9.77 -3.95
N CYS A 526 13.11 -9.03 -5.05
CA CYS A 526 12.84 -9.58 -6.37
C CYS A 526 13.98 -10.51 -6.83
N LEU A 527 15.24 -10.11 -6.62
CA LEU A 527 16.41 -10.90 -7.02
C LEU A 527 16.68 -12.10 -6.12
N CYS A 528 16.38 -12.01 -4.83
CA CYS A 528 16.67 -13.06 -3.84
C CYS A 528 15.49 -14.02 -3.59
N LEU A 529 14.25 -13.62 -3.87
CA LEU A 529 13.06 -14.44 -3.60
C LEU A 529 12.15 -14.60 -4.83
N GLU A 530 11.63 -13.51 -5.40
CA GLU A 530 10.59 -13.60 -6.44
C GLU A 530 11.06 -14.29 -7.74
N PHE A 531 12.17 -13.83 -8.34
CA PHE A 531 12.71 -14.41 -9.56
C PHE A 531 13.31 -15.81 -9.37
N PRO A 532 14.07 -16.10 -8.29
CA PRO A 532 14.51 -17.46 -8.00
C PRO A 532 13.36 -18.46 -7.94
N MET A 533 12.29 -18.11 -7.22
CA MET A 533 11.13 -18.98 -7.07
C MET A 533 10.36 -19.15 -8.38
N THR A 534 10.28 -18.09 -9.20
CA THR A 534 9.75 -18.18 -10.56
C THR A 534 10.58 -19.11 -11.46
N GLY A 535 11.90 -19.06 -11.36
CA GLY A 535 12.80 -19.94 -12.09
C GLY A 535 12.67 -21.39 -11.63
N LEU A 536 12.66 -21.60 -10.32
CA LEU A 536 12.55 -22.90 -9.69
C LEU A 536 11.22 -23.58 -10.03
N SER A 537 10.10 -22.86 -9.92
CA SER A 537 8.79 -23.39 -10.29
C SER A 537 8.78 -23.83 -11.75
N LYS A 538 9.37 -23.03 -12.65
CA LYS A 538 9.48 -23.39 -14.08
C LYS A 538 10.33 -24.63 -14.29
N ALA A 539 11.43 -24.77 -13.57
CA ALA A 539 12.32 -25.91 -13.67
C ALA A 539 11.69 -27.21 -13.14
N ILE A 540 10.89 -27.14 -12.06
CA ILE A 540 10.19 -28.30 -11.46
C ILE A 540 9.09 -28.81 -12.40
N PHE A 541 8.18 -27.93 -12.81
CA PHE A 541 6.99 -28.30 -13.57
C PHE A 541 7.23 -28.34 -15.10
N ARG A 542 8.50 -28.21 -15.53
CA ARG A 542 8.90 -28.20 -16.94
C ARG A 542 8.42 -29.42 -17.71
N LYS A 543 8.50 -30.61 -17.09
CA LYS A 543 8.12 -31.87 -17.74
C LYS A 543 6.62 -31.88 -18.04
N GLU A 544 5.78 -31.43 -17.11
CA GLU A 544 4.34 -31.32 -17.34
C GLU A 544 4.02 -30.31 -18.44
N THR A 545 4.72 -29.16 -18.50
CA THR A 545 4.54 -28.18 -19.58
C THR A 545 4.97 -28.75 -20.93
N THR A 546 6.04 -29.54 -20.96
CA THR A 546 6.59 -30.14 -22.18
C THR A 546 5.75 -31.33 -22.65
N ASP A 547 5.23 -32.14 -21.73
CA ASP A 547 4.36 -33.29 -22.01
C ASP A 547 2.98 -32.82 -22.48
N LEU A 548 2.44 -31.73 -21.92
CA LEU A 548 1.25 -31.05 -22.46
C LEU A 548 1.47 -30.59 -23.91
N ASN A 549 2.63 -30.01 -24.21
CA ASN A 549 2.98 -29.56 -25.57
C ASN A 549 3.30 -30.72 -26.55
N LYS A 550 3.84 -31.84 -26.06
CA LYS A 550 4.10 -33.05 -26.86
C LYS A 550 2.81 -33.82 -27.17
N ASN A 551 1.91 -33.94 -26.20
CA ASN A 551 0.59 -34.55 -26.43
C ASN A 551 -0.18 -33.73 -27.47
N LYS A 552 -0.12 -32.39 -27.43
CA LYS A 552 -0.66 -31.50 -28.48
C LYS A 552 -0.13 -31.83 -29.88
N LYS A 553 1.20 -31.92 -30.05
CA LYS A 553 1.79 -32.29 -31.35
C LYS A 553 1.34 -33.67 -31.83
N ARG A 554 1.16 -34.64 -30.93
CA ARG A 554 0.64 -35.97 -31.29
C ARG A 554 -0.83 -35.93 -31.70
N THR A 555 -1.68 -35.16 -31.00
CA THR A 555 -3.10 -35.03 -31.34
C THR A 555 -3.29 -34.25 -32.65
N GLU A 556 -2.56 -33.16 -32.87
CA GLU A 556 -2.57 -32.42 -34.14
C GLU A 556 -2.09 -33.29 -35.31
N TYR A 557 -1.06 -34.12 -35.12
CA TYR A 557 -0.57 -35.06 -36.13
C TYR A 557 -1.57 -36.20 -36.39
N ALA A 558 -2.25 -36.68 -35.34
CA ALA A 558 -3.28 -37.71 -35.46
C ALA A 558 -4.53 -37.19 -36.19
N VAL A 559 -5.01 -35.97 -35.88
CA VAL A 559 -6.13 -35.34 -36.57
C VAL A 559 -5.79 -35.06 -38.04
N LYS A 560 -4.57 -34.58 -38.31
CA LYS A 560 -4.10 -34.33 -39.69
C LYS A 560 -3.94 -35.61 -40.51
N ASN A 561 -3.56 -36.73 -39.88
CA ASN A 561 -3.50 -38.03 -40.54
C ASN A 561 -4.90 -38.63 -40.76
N ILE A 562 -5.86 -38.41 -39.85
CA ILE A 562 -7.27 -38.79 -40.05
C ILE A 562 -7.91 -37.97 -41.19
N GLU A 563 -7.58 -36.68 -41.32
CA GLU A 563 -8.02 -35.84 -42.44
C GLU A 563 -7.37 -36.24 -43.79
N LEU A 564 -6.17 -36.82 -43.77
CA LEU A 564 -5.48 -37.31 -44.97
C LEU A 564 -5.95 -38.71 -45.39
N ASP A 565 -6.27 -39.59 -44.44
CA ASP A 565 -6.82 -40.94 -44.70
C ASP A 565 -8.32 -40.89 -45.06
N GLY A 566 -9.03 -39.81 -44.70
CA GLY A 566 -10.41 -39.54 -45.10
C GLY A 566 -10.57 -39.00 -46.53
N ILE A 567 -9.45 -38.72 -47.23
CA ILE A 567 -9.42 -38.31 -48.64
C ILE A 567 -8.71 -39.41 -49.42
N ASN A 568 -9.33 -40.59 -49.52
CA ASN A 568 -8.96 -41.59 -50.52
C ASN A 568 -10.05 -41.61 -51.60
N PRO A 569 -9.89 -40.88 -52.72
CA PRO A 569 -10.84 -40.88 -53.83
C PRO A 569 -10.60 -42.12 -54.71
N GLN A 570 -10.88 -43.30 -54.16
CA GLN A 570 -11.08 -44.54 -54.93
C GLN A 570 -12.16 -45.38 -54.24
N ASN A 571 -13.41 -44.95 -54.41
CA ASN A 571 -14.58 -45.80 -54.69
C ASN A 571 -15.80 -44.92 -54.98
#